data_AF-A0A134A562-F1
#
_entry.id   AF-A0A134A562-F1
#
_cell.length_a   1.000
_cell.length_b   1.000
_cell.length_c   1.000
_cell.angle_alpha   90.00
_cell.angle_beta   90.00
_cell.angle_gamma   90.00
#
_symmetry.space_group_name_H-M   'P 1'
#
loop_
_entity.id
_entity.type
_entity.pdbx_description
1 polymer ?
#
loop_
_entity_poly.entity_id
_entity_poly.type
_entity_poly.pdbx_seq_one_letter_code
_entity_poly.pdbx_strand_id
1 'polypeptide(L)'
;MELNEIIEDKKELTEVIKDIEEIAQRLASLHVSMRILATHCLVINTLSTDEFKTLKITEEELWKYWDKVQNGRNLHTLTEETALQLSEELSFLIYVSLEEVKEALQNINKVSNDII
;
A
#
# COMPACT_ATOMS: atom_id res chain seq x y z
N MET A 1 -35.32 22.25 -7.10
CA MET A 1 -34.99 20.82 -7.09
C MET A 1 -36.29 20.06 -6.91
N GLU A 2 -36.62 19.21 -7.87
CA GLU A 2 -37.82 18.37 -7.79
C GLU A 2 -37.58 17.22 -6.81
N LEU A 3 -38.61 16.74 -6.10
CA LEU A 3 -38.47 15.66 -5.10
C LEU A 3 -37.79 14.40 -5.66
N ASN A 4 -38.03 14.10 -6.95
CA ASN A 4 -37.43 12.97 -7.63
C ASN A 4 -35.91 13.11 -7.81
N GLU A 5 -35.43 14.33 -8.09
CA GLU A 5 -34.01 14.67 -8.23
C GLU A 5 -33.27 14.45 -6.90
N ILE A 6 -33.88 14.86 -5.79
CA ILE A 6 -33.34 14.64 -4.43
C ILE A 6 -33.21 13.14 -4.09
N ILE A 7 -34.19 12.32 -4.51
CA ILE A 7 -34.18 10.88 -4.28
C ILE A 7 -33.09 10.19 -5.11
N GLU A 8 -32.88 10.65 -6.35
CA GLU A 8 -31.83 10.14 -7.24
C GLU A 8 -30.44 10.46 -6.70
N ASP A 9 -30.16 11.71 -6.36
CA ASP A 9 -28.88 12.16 -5.75
C ASP A 9 -28.54 11.34 -4.48
N LYS A 10 -29.54 11.06 -3.65
CA LYS A 10 -29.37 10.26 -2.42
C LYS A 10 -28.99 8.81 -2.73
N LYS A 11 -29.55 8.22 -3.78
CA LYS A 11 -29.21 6.85 -4.20
C LYS A 11 -27.77 6.82 -4.70
N GLU A 12 -27.37 7.79 -5.52
CA GLU A 12 -25.98 7.93 -5.98
C GLU A 12 -25.00 8.10 -4.81
N LEU A 13 -25.32 8.97 -3.84
CA LEU A 13 -24.51 9.17 -2.64
C LEU A 13 -24.30 7.87 -1.85
N THR A 14 -25.33 7.04 -1.74
CA THR A 14 -25.25 5.75 -1.03
C THR A 14 -24.33 4.77 -1.77
N GLU A 15 -24.38 4.71 -3.10
CA GLU A 15 -23.46 3.87 -3.88
C GLU A 15 -22.02 4.39 -3.78
N VAL A 16 -21.79 5.71 -3.81
CA VAL A 16 -20.44 6.28 -3.63
C VAL A 16 -19.83 5.90 -2.27
N ILE A 17 -20.61 5.95 -1.19
CA ILE A 17 -20.14 5.53 0.15
C ILE A 17 -19.73 4.04 0.13
N LYS A 18 -20.53 3.19 -0.51
CA LYS A 18 -20.25 1.76 -0.62
C LYS A 18 -19.01 1.48 -1.50
N ASP A 19 -18.83 2.23 -2.58
CA ASP A 19 -17.63 2.15 -3.43
C ASP A 19 -16.38 2.53 -2.64
N ILE A 20 -16.45 3.57 -1.80
CA ILE A 20 -15.35 3.96 -0.90
C ILE A 20 -15.01 2.83 0.08
N GLU A 21 -16.02 2.19 0.69
CA GLU A 21 -15.82 1.04 1.59
C GLU A 21 -15.15 -0.13 0.88
N GLU A 22 -15.59 -0.48 -0.33
CA GLU A 22 -14.98 -1.54 -1.13
C GLU A 22 -13.51 -1.22 -1.47
N ILE A 23 -13.24 0.01 -1.91
CA ILE A 23 -11.88 0.49 -2.21
C ILE A 23 -11.00 0.41 -0.96
N ALA A 24 -11.48 0.90 0.19
CA ALA A 24 -10.75 0.87 1.45
C ALA A 24 -10.41 -0.57 1.87
N GLN A 25 -11.35 -1.52 1.71
CA GLN A 25 -11.12 -2.93 2.03
C GLN A 25 -10.06 -3.56 1.10
N ARG A 26 -10.10 -3.26 -0.20
CA ARG A 26 -9.11 -3.74 -1.17
C ARG A 26 -7.72 -3.16 -0.88
N LEU A 27 -7.64 -1.87 -0.55
CA LEU A 27 -6.39 -1.22 -0.14
C LEU A 27 -5.86 -1.78 1.18
N ALA A 28 -6.73 -2.14 2.14
CA ALA A 28 -6.31 -2.78 3.39
C ALA A 28 -5.64 -4.13 3.15
N SER A 29 -6.13 -4.92 2.19
CA SER A 29 -5.46 -6.16 1.77
C SER A 29 -4.07 -5.89 1.19
N LEU A 30 -3.94 -4.85 0.37
CA LEU A 30 -2.64 -4.43 -0.18
C LEU A 30 -1.69 -3.94 0.91
N HIS A 31 -2.18 -3.15 1.88
CA HIS A 31 -1.41 -2.67 3.03
C HIS A 31 -0.82 -3.83 3.83
N VAL A 32 -1.63 -4.84 4.15
CA VAL A 32 -1.16 -6.05 4.84
C VAL A 32 -0.08 -6.77 4.02
N SER A 33 -0.27 -6.89 2.70
CA SER A 33 0.70 -7.53 1.81
C SER A 33 2.04 -6.79 1.80
N MET A 34 2.03 -5.46 1.77
CA MET A 34 3.25 -4.63 1.85
C MET A 34 3.97 -4.79 3.19
N ARG A 35 3.23 -4.82 4.30
CA ARG A 35 3.83 -5.07 5.63
C ARG A 35 4.49 -6.44 5.74
N ILE A 36 3.84 -7.46 5.19
CA ILE A 36 4.40 -8.82 5.13
C ILE A 36 5.69 -8.80 4.32
N LEU A 37 5.69 -8.18 3.14
CA LEU A 37 6.88 -8.07 2.28
C LEU A 37 8.03 -7.34 2.98
N ALA A 38 7.76 -6.19 3.61
CA ALA A 38 8.76 -5.45 4.39
C ALA A 38 9.34 -6.31 5.53
N THR A 39 8.48 -7.03 6.26
CA THR A 39 8.92 -7.93 7.33
C THR A 39 9.78 -9.07 6.80
N HIS A 40 9.45 -9.62 5.62
CA HIS A 40 10.25 -10.66 4.98
C HIS A 40 11.62 -10.12 4.53
N CYS A 41 11.68 -8.90 3.99
CA CYS A 41 12.96 -8.27 3.66
C CYS A 41 13.82 -8.10 4.92
N LEU A 42 13.28 -7.62 6.03
CA LEU A 42 14.04 -7.43 7.29
C LEU A 42 14.74 -8.71 7.80
N VAL A 43 14.20 -9.90 7.48
CA VAL A 43 14.78 -11.19 7.93
C VAL A 43 15.62 -11.88 6.87
N ILE A 44 15.51 -11.51 5.59
CA ILE A 44 16.33 -12.08 4.53
C ILE A 44 17.72 -11.46 4.60
N ASN A 45 18.74 -12.27 4.90
CA ASN A 45 20.12 -11.80 4.83
C ASN A 45 20.68 -12.01 3.42
N THR A 46 20.94 -10.93 2.69
CA THR A 46 21.59 -11.00 1.38
C THR A 46 23.10 -11.04 1.51
N LEU A 47 23.76 -11.82 0.64
CA LEU A 47 25.21 -11.81 0.54
C LEU A 47 25.67 -10.39 0.15
N SER A 48 26.37 -9.72 1.05
CA SER A 48 26.96 -8.42 0.77
C SER A 48 28.20 -8.55 -0.11
N THR A 49 28.57 -7.47 -0.79
CA THR A 49 29.82 -7.44 -1.57
C THR A 49 31.06 -7.59 -0.70
N ASP A 50 31.03 -7.14 0.56
CA ASP A 50 32.15 -7.32 1.49
C ASP A 50 32.26 -8.77 1.97
N GLU A 51 31.15 -9.43 2.32
CA GLU A 51 31.15 -10.87 2.59
C GLU A 51 31.62 -11.67 1.36
N PHE A 52 31.16 -11.29 0.17
CA PHE A 52 31.53 -11.94 -1.08
C PHE A 52 33.04 -11.86 -1.36
N LYS A 53 33.69 -10.73 -1.08
CA LYS A 53 35.16 -10.58 -1.20
C LYS A 53 35.95 -11.51 -0.27
N THR A 54 35.36 -11.89 0.86
CA THR A 54 36.04 -12.74 1.85
C THR A 54 35.93 -14.24 1.55
N LEU A 55 35.15 -14.62 0.53
CA LEU A 55 35.02 -16.01 0.12
C LEU A 55 36.35 -16.54 -0.44
N LYS A 56 36.66 -17.80 -0.15
CA LYS A 56 37.83 -18.51 -0.68
C LYS A 56 37.58 -18.99 -2.12
N ILE A 57 37.28 -18.05 -3.02
CA ILE A 57 37.06 -18.28 -4.45
C ILE A 57 38.16 -17.62 -5.29
N THR A 58 38.25 -18.00 -6.56
CA THR A 58 39.19 -17.36 -7.48
C THR A 58 38.78 -15.91 -7.80
N GLU A 59 39.75 -15.09 -8.19
CA GLU A 59 39.46 -13.70 -8.61
C GLU A 59 38.55 -13.68 -9.86
N GLU A 60 38.77 -14.60 -10.80
CA GLU A 60 37.92 -14.76 -11.99
C GLU A 60 36.46 -15.05 -11.62
N GLU A 61 36.22 -15.96 -10.67
CA GLU A 61 34.87 -16.24 -10.16
C GLU A 61 34.28 -15.03 -9.42
N LEU A 62 35.09 -14.31 -8.64
CA LEU A 62 34.65 -13.11 -7.95
C LEU A 62 34.14 -12.07 -8.96
N TRP A 63 34.93 -11.73 -9.98
CA TRP A 63 34.52 -10.78 -11.02
C TRP A 63 33.28 -11.27 -11.79
N LYS A 64 33.19 -12.57 -12.08
CA LYS A 64 32.06 -13.17 -12.80
C LYS A 64 30.72 -13.00 -12.08
N TYR A 65 30.70 -12.99 -10.74
CA TYR A 65 29.47 -12.89 -9.96
C TYR A 65 29.29 -11.54 -9.25
N TRP A 66 30.27 -10.64 -9.31
CA TRP A 66 30.26 -9.34 -8.64
C TRP A 66 28.96 -8.56 -8.87
N ASP A 67 28.60 -8.34 -10.13
CA ASP A 67 27.38 -7.58 -10.49
C ASP A 67 26.12 -8.28 -10.00
N LYS A 68 26.09 -9.62 -9.96
CA LYS A 68 24.92 -10.38 -9.46
C LYS A 68 24.74 -10.19 -7.96
N VAL A 69 25.82 -10.20 -7.20
CA VAL A 69 25.79 -9.95 -5.76
C VAL A 69 25.34 -8.51 -5.48
N GLN A 70 25.92 -7.54 -6.19
CA GLN A 70 25.53 -6.13 -6.06
C GLN A 70 24.05 -5.91 -6.43
N ASN A 71 23.59 -6.48 -7.54
CA ASN A 71 22.20 -6.37 -7.96
C ASN A 71 21.23 -7.04 -6.98
N GLY A 72 21.60 -8.18 -6.40
CA GLY A 72 20.81 -8.86 -5.37
C GLY A 72 20.63 -7.98 -4.12
N ARG A 73 21.71 -7.34 -3.65
CA ARG A 73 21.65 -6.43 -2.50
C ARG A 73 20.83 -5.17 -2.80
N ASN A 74 21.01 -4.58 -3.97
CA ASN A 74 20.25 -3.41 -4.40
C ASN A 74 18.75 -3.74 -4.50
N LEU A 75 18.40 -4.87 -5.12
CA LEU A 75 17.01 -5.30 -5.25
C LEU A 75 16.35 -5.51 -3.89
N HIS A 76 17.07 -6.16 -2.97
CA HIS A 76 16.59 -6.37 -1.61
C HIS A 76 16.29 -5.05 -0.89
N THR A 77 17.26 -4.12 -0.91
CA THR A 77 17.14 -2.80 -0.27
C THR A 77 15.97 -2.01 -0.87
N LEU A 78 15.88 -1.92 -2.20
CA LEU A 78 14.80 -1.22 -2.88
C LEU A 78 13.43 -1.84 -2.59
N THR A 79 13.35 -3.16 -2.53
CA THR A 79 12.10 -3.87 -2.22
C THR A 79 11.66 -3.60 -0.78
N GLU A 80 12.59 -3.61 0.18
CA GLU A 80 12.32 -3.29 1.57
C GLU A 80 11.80 -1.86 1.74
N GLU A 81 12.54 -0.88 1.22
CA GLU A 81 12.19 0.54 1.30
C GLU A 81 10.83 0.82 0.64
N THR A 82 10.60 0.27 -0.55
CA THR A 82 9.33 0.41 -1.27
C THR A 82 8.16 -0.19 -0.49
N ALA A 83 8.35 -1.40 0.08
CA ALA A 83 7.30 -2.07 0.85
C ALA A 83 6.95 -1.30 2.14
N LEU A 84 7.96 -0.74 2.83
CA LEU A 84 7.75 0.10 4.01
C LEU A 84 7.01 1.39 3.66
N GLN A 85 7.51 2.14 2.67
CA GLN A 85 6.91 3.40 2.27
C GLN A 85 5.45 3.22 1.81
N LEU A 86 5.20 2.26 0.91
CA LEU A 86 3.84 1.99 0.43
C LEU A 86 2.93 1.55 1.57
N SER A 87 3.43 0.80 2.56
CA SER A 87 2.66 0.43 3.73
C SER A 87 2.22 1.66 4.53
N GLU A 88 3.10 2.64 4.74
CA GLU A 88 2.79 3.86 5.48
C GLU A 88 1.78 4.73 4.72
N GLU A 89 2.01 4.93 3.42
CA GLU A 89 1.11 5.69 2.55
C GLU A 89 -0.30 5.06 2.49
N LEU A 90 -0.38 3.72 2.37
CA LEU A 90 -1.65 3.01 2.39
C LEU A 90 -2.34 3.13 3.75
N SER A 91 -1.60 3.04 4.85
CA SER A 91 -2.15 3.22 6.19
C SER A 91 -2.81 4.60 6.34
N PHE A 92 -2.14 5.66 5.88
CA PHE A 92 -2.71 7.01 5.88
C PHE A 92 -3.95 7.11 4.98
N LEU A 93 -3.86 6.61 3.74
CA LEU A 93 -4.97 6.67 2.79
C LEU A 93 -6.23 5.97 3.31
N ILE A 94 -6.09 4.78 3.90
CA ILE A 94 -7.21 3.95 4.34
C ILE A 94 -7.84 4.51 5.62
N TYR A 95 -7.03 4.77 6.65
CA TYR A 95 -7.52 5.05 8.00
C TYR A 95 -7.73 6.53 8.29
N VAL A 96 -7.24 7.42 7.41
CA VAL A 96 -7.42 8.87 7.52
C VAL A 96 -8.23 9.36 6.34
N SER A 97 -7.63 9.44 5.15
CA SER A 97 -8.23 10.15 4.01
C SER A 97 -9.57 9.56 3.56
N LEU A 98 -9.66 8.24 3.38
CA LEU A 98 -10.91 7.59 2.93
C LEU A 98 -11.97 7.58 4.04
N GLU A 99 -11.56 7.41 5.29
CA GLU A 99 -12.49 7.41 6.42
C GLU A 99 -13.11 8.80 6.62
N GLU A 100 -12.32 9.88 6.52
CA GLU A 100 -12.80 11.26 6.60
C GLU A 100 -13.83 11.57 5.50
N VAL A 101 -13.55 11.17 4.24
CA VAL A 101 -14.49 11.37 3.13
C VAL A 101 -15.77 10.56 3.35
N LYS A 102 -15.64 9.29 3.75
CA LYS A 102 -16.80 8.44 4.03
C LYS A 102 -17.66 9.02 5.14
N GLU A 103 -17.07 9.47 6.24
CA GLU A 103 -17.78 10.08 7.36
C GLU A 103 -18.50 11.37 6.93
N ALA A 104 -17.84 12.24 6.16
CA ALA A 104 -18.46 13.45 5.61
C ALA A 104 -19.68 13.13 4.74
N LEU A 105 -19.58 12.15 3.84
CA LEU A 105 -20.69 11.72 2.99
C LEU A 105 -21.82 11.07 3.78
N GLN A 106 -21.50 10.26 4.80
CA GLN A 106 -22.49 9.68 5.71
C GLN A 106 -23.25 10.76 6.50
N ASN A 107 -22.55 11.81 6.95
CA ASN A 107 -23.17 12.95 7.62
C ASN A 107 -24.11 13.72 6.68
N ILE A 108 -23.71 13.96 5.43
CA ILE A 108 -24.57 14.59 4.41
C ILE A 108 -25.82 13.73 4.18
N ASN A 109 -25.66 12.42 4.01
CA ASN A 109 -26.76 11.48 3.80
C ASN A 109 -27.74 11.49 4.99
N LYS A 110 -27.22 11.54 6.22
CA LYS A 110 -28.02 11.61 7.43
C LYS A 110 -28.83 12.91 7.52
N VAL A 111 -28.20 14.07 7.29
CA VAL A 111 -28.90 15.37 7.30
C VAL A 111 -29.97 15.41 6.20
N SER A 112 -29.70 14.84 5.03
CA SER A 112 -30.70 14.74 3.95
C SER A 112 -31.93 13.91 4.38
N ASN A 113 -31.73 12.84 5.13
CA ASN A 113 -32.84 12.04 5.68
C ASN A 113 -33.71 12.78 6.70
N ASP A 114 -33.17 13.79 7.38
CA ASP A 114 -33.92 14.59 8.35
C ASP A 114 -34.74 15.71 7.67
N ILE A 115 -34.47 16.02 6.39
CA ILE A 115 -35.11 17.10 5.63
C ILE A 115 -36.26 16.59 4.73
N ILE A 116 -36.16 15.35 4.23
CA ILE A 116 -37.15 14.70 3.33
C ILE A 116 -38.19 13.94 4.14
#